data_AF-A0A6P7FTG4-F1
#
_entry.id   AF-A0A6P7FTG4-F1
#
_cell.length_a   1.000
_cell.length_b   1.000
_cell.length_c   1.000
_cell.angle_alpha   90.00
_cell.angle_beta   90.00
_cell.angle_gamma   90.00
#
_symmetry.space_group_name_H-M   'P 1'
#
loop_
_entity.id
_entity.type
_entity.pdbx_description
1 polymer ?
#
loop_
_entity_poly.entity_id
_entity_poly.type
_entity_poly.pdbx_seq_one_letter_code
_entity_poly.pdbx_strand_id
1 'polypeptide(L)'
;MIGIQNEESTITHVLRIGKVSDRARPVKVICDSNTVKLALKSRNKLRGSRYKMSGDQTKMEQKAHKAAKKSLLERENAGEENLSIQFRHVYYQNVGGLRTRLSDLLINVSCCPYDIIILVESNLNDNFRDSELGCDGFDVFRCDRSLKSSDKLNGGGSLRVTAIVSSVLTVAGSAVKILGNDPSRFYALIIGQGLCAFGQVYIFNIPTKFASAWFGPDEVSTACALAVLGTQLGAAVGAIIPPFMVVKGETKDEIGDGIFNMTLYNTIGAAVILILIILFFRARPKLPPSQSQLQLLTLDEEKTNFWKDCKLLMKDKNYILLLMSFGIINGLWNAFGIVINTFYIKYFPVSIVVFISETLY
;
A
#
# COMPACT_ATOMS: atom_id res chain seq x y z
N MET A 1 -18.21 33.98 6.06
CA MET A 1 -19.39 34.44 5.30
C MET A 1 -19.00 34.50 3.83
N ILE A 2 -19.56 33.64 2.98
CA ILE A 2 -19.52 33.80 1.52
C ILE A 2 -20.96 33.56 1.07
N GLY A 3 -21.53 34.58 0.42
CA GLY A 3 -22.97 34.73 0.19
C GLY A 3 -23.59 33.56 -0.57
N ILE A 4 -24.74 33.14 -0.07
CA ILE A 4 -25.71 32.33 -0.82
C ILE A 4 -26.33 33.30 -1.84
N GLN A 5 -25.77 33.37 -3.05
CA GLN A 5 -26.50 33.95 -4.17
C GLN A 5 -27.60 32.97 -4.55
N ASN A 6 -28.86 33.37 -4.28
CA ASN A 6 -30.09 32.73 -4.73
C ASN A 6 -30.30 32.97 -6.23
N GLU A 7 -29.33 32.62 -7.08
CA GLU A 7 -29.60 32.50 -8.52
C GLU A 7 -29.95 31.04 -8.82
N GLU A 8 -31.21 30.80 -9.17
CA GLU A 8 -31.69 29.51 -9.67
C GLU A 8 -30.91 29.14 -10.93
N SER A 9 -29.87 28.34 -10.76
CA SER A 9 -29.09 27.82 -11.87
C SER A 9 -29.83 26.65 -12.49
N THR A 10 -30.45 26.90 -13.64
CA THR A 10 -31.25 25.94 -14.38
C THR A 10 -30.35 24.98 -15.16
N ILE A 11 -30.65 23.68 -15.06
CA ILE A 11 -30.04 22.65 -15.91
C ILE A 11 -30.66 22.82 -17.29
N THR A 12 -29.86 23.17 -18.30
CA THR A 12 -30.37 23.42 -19.66
C THR A 12 -30.55 22.13 -20.45
N HIS A 13 -29.60 21.19 -20.36
CA HIS A 13 -29.70 19.91 -21.08
C HIS A 13 -29.07 18.73 -20.33
N VAL A 14 -29.69 17.55 -20.48
CA VAL A 14 -29.19 16.27 -20.00
C VAL A 14 -29.10 15.29 -21.17
N LEU A 15 -27.89 14.89 -21.54
CA LEU A 15 -27.62 13.99 -22.67
C LEU A 15 -27.00 12.69 -22.16
N ARG A 16 -27.46 11.53 -22.65
CA ARG A 16 -26.78 10.24 -22.40
C ARG A 16 -25.73 10.03 -23.49
N ILE A 17 -24.47 9.90 -23.11
CA ILE A 17 -23.37 9.63 -24.05
C ILE A 17 -23.32 8.13 -24.36
N GLY A 18 -23.19 7.80 -25.65
CA GLY A 18 -22.92 6.44 -26.14
C GLY A 18 -24.12 5.71 -26.75
N LYS A 19 -23.82 4.64 -27.51
CA LYS A 19 -24.83 3.78 -28.17
C LYS A 19 -25.81 3.20 -27.16
N VAL A 20 -27.08 3.07 -27.56
CA VAL A 20 -28.12 2.44 -26.74
C VAL A 20 -27.68 1.02 -26.41
N SER A 21 -27.50 0.71 -25.14
CA SER A 21 -27.11 -0.60 -24.65
C SER A 21 -27.70 -0.85 -23.26
N ASP A 22 -27.62 -2.09 -22.83
CA ASP A 22 -28.11 -2.56 -21.53
C ASP A 22 -27.22 -2.17 -20.34
N ARG A 23 -26.09 -1.49 -20.58
CA ARG A 23 -25.15 -1.06 -19.54
C ARG A 23 -25.43 0.38 -19.10
N ALA A 24 -24.99 0.72 -17.90
CA ALA A 24 -25.01 2.11 -17.42
C ALA A 24 -24.26 3.01 -18.42
N ARG A 25 -24.85 4.19 -18.71
CA ARG A 25 -24.31 5.12 -19.70
C ARG A 25 -23.99 6.45 -19.02
N PRO A 26 -22.80 7.00 -19.26
CA PRO A 26 -22.42 8.28 -18.70
C PRO A 26 -23.39 9.38 -19.18
N VAL A 27 -23.82 10.21 -18.24
CA VAL A 27 -24.71 11.34 -18.50
C VAL A 27 -23.89 12.62 -18.55
N LYS A 28 -24.02 13.37 -19.64
CA LYS A 28 -23.51 14.73 -19.78
C LYS A 28 -24.61 15.70 -19.41
N VAL A 29 -24.41 16.41 -18.32
CA VAL A 29 -25.29 17.50 -17.89
C VAL A 29 -24.63 18.81 -18.33
N ILE A 30 -25.36 19.61 -19.10
CA ILE A 30 -24.96 20.96 -19.51
C ILE A 30 -25.67 21.94 -18.57
N CYS A 31 -24.89 22.78 -17.92
CA CYS A 31 -25.37 23.79 -16.97
C CYS A 31 -24.73 25.13 -17.32
N ASP A 32 -25.50 26.21 -17.20
CA ASP A 32 -25.04 27.55 -17.57
C ASP A 32 -24.21 28.23 -16.45
N SER A 33 -24.23 27.66 -15.24
CA SER A 33 -23.55 28.24 -14.06
C SER A 33 -22.40 27.37 -13.54
N ASN A 34 -21.24 28.01 -13.30
CA ASN A 34 -20.07 27.42 -12.63
C ASN A 34 -20.38 26.94 -11.19
N THR A 35 -21.41 27.50 -10.55
CA THR A 35 -21.83 27.16 -9.19
C THR A 35 -22.42 25.75 -9.12
N VAL A 36 -23.16 25.32 -10.15
CA VAL A 36 -23.68 23.94 -10.25
C VAL A 36 -22.55 22.95 -10.42
N LYS A 37 -21.54 23.28 -11.24
CA LYS A 37 -20.33 22.45 -11.40
C LYS A 37 -19.57 22.25 -10.09
N LEU A 38 -19.50 23.29 -9.25
CA LEU A 38 -18.91 23.22 -7.90
C LEU A 38 -19.80 22.49 -6.89
N ALA A 39 -21.12 22.59 -7.01
CA ALA A 39 -22.09 21.88 -6.16
C ALA A 39 -22.15 20.37 -6.49
N LEU A 40 -22.12 19.99 -7.76
CA LEU A 40 -22.11 18.60 -8.23
C LEU A 40 -20.83 17.84 -7.81
N LYS A 41 -19.73 18.54 -7.52
CA LYS A 41 -18.51 17.95 -6.93
C LYS A 41 -18.69 17.56 -5.45
N SER A 42 -19.72 18.06 -4.76
CA SER A 42 -19.95 17.81 -3.34
C SER A 42 -21.37 17.26 -3.11
N ARG A 43 -21.48 15.94 -3.02
CA ARG A 43 -22.75 15.20 -2.86
C ARG A 43 -23.63 15.73 -1.71
N ASN A 44 -23.02 16.28 -0.67
CA ASN A 44 -23.71 16.78 0.52
C ASN A 44 -24.33 18.18 0.34
N LYS A 45 -23.89 18.97 -0.64
CA LYS A 45 -24.40 20.34 -0.88
C LYS A 45 -25.74 20.39 -1.61
N LEU A 46 -26.20 19.27 -2.16
CA LEU A 46 -27.53 19.14 -2.78
C LEU A 46 -28.63 18.77 -1.78
N ARG A 47 -28.29 18.56 -0.50
CA ARG A 47 -29.28 18.34 0.58
C ARG A 47 -30.18 19.57 0.68
N GLY A 48 -31.45 19.43 0.26
CA GLY A 48 -32.46 20.49 0.26
C GLY A 48 -32.87 21.03 -1.11
N SER A 49 -32.17 20.65 -2.19
CA SER A 49 -32.57 21.02 -3.55
C SER A 49 -33.59 20.04 -4.15
N ARG A 50 -34.30 20.46 -5.21
CA ARG A 50 -35.18 19.56 -6.00
C ARG A 50 -34.43 18.42 -6.70
N TYR A 51 -33.09 18.47 -6.77
CA TYR A 51 -32.28 17.52 -7.51
C TYR A 51 -31.52 16.58 -6.56
N LYS A 52 -31.57 15.27 -6.84
CA LYS A 52 -30.87 14.24 -6.06
C LYS A 52 -29.87 13.51 -6.95
N MET A 53 -28.59 13.52 -6.58
CA MET A 53 -27.57 12.72 -7.26
C MET A 53 -27.58 11.28 -6.72
N SER A 54 -28.05 10.35 -7.55
CA SER A 54 -27.85 8.91 -7.35
C SER A 54 -26.64 8.44 -8.15
N GLY A 55 -25.90 7.47 -7.62
CA GLY A 55 -24.88 6.77 -8.42
C GLY A 55 -25.51 5.98 -9.57
N ASP A 56 -24.68 5.57 -10.53
CA ASP A 56 -25.14 4.65 -11.57
C ASP A 56 -25.56 3.33 -10.93
N GLN A 57 -26.81 2.94 -11.16
CA GLN A 57 -27.37 1.70 -10.63
C GLN A 57 -27.35 0.61 -11.68
N THR A 58 -26.92 -0.60 -11.29
CA THR A 58 -27.02 -1.79 -12.15
C THR A 58 -28.50 -2.16 -12.40
N LYS A 59 -28.78 -2.96 -13.44
CA LYS A 59 -30.16 -3.43 -13.71
C LYS A 59 -30.78 -4.16 -12.51
N MET A 60 -29.97 -4.91 -11.74
CA MET A 60 -30.43 -5.59 -10.53
C MET A 60 -30.80 -4.59 -9.44
N GLU A 61 -29.95 -3.60 -9.17
CA GLU A 61 -30.22 -2.54 -8.20
C GLU A 61 -31.48 -1.74 -8.57
N GLN A 62 -31.67 -1.44 -9.86
CA GLN A 62 -32.88 -0.77 -10.33
C GLN A 62 -34.14 -1.59 -10.08
N LYS A 63 -34.08 -2.92 -10.28
CA LYS A 63 -35.21 -3.83 -10.01
C LYS A 63 -35.52 -3.90 -8.51
N ALA A 64 -34.50 -4.03 -7.68
CA ALA A 64 -34.64 -4.04 -6.22
C ALA A 64 -35.22 -2.71 -5.70
N HIS A 65 -34.72 -1.57 -6.19
CA HIS A 65 -35.21 -0.25 -5.80
C HIS A 65 -36.67 0.00 -6.22
N LYS A 66 -37.06 -0.48 -7.42
CA LYS A 66 -38.47 -0.43 -7.85
C LYS A 66 -39.38 -1.28 -6.96
N ALA A 67 -38.93 -2.47 -6.56
CA ALA A 67 -39.68 -3.34 -5.66
C ALA A 67 -39.85 -2.70 -4.27
N ALA A 68 -38.76 -2.17 -3.69
CA ALA A 68 -38.79 -1.48 -2.41
C ALA A 68 -39.74 -0.26 -2.44
N LYS A 69 -39.65 0.57 -3.49
CA LYS A 69 -40.53 1.74 -3.67
C LYS A 69 -41.99 1.35 -3.81
N LYS A 70 -42.28 0.24 -4.51
CA LYS A 70 -43.65 -0.29 -4.62
C LYS A 70 -44.18 -0.69 -3.24
N SER A 71 -43.38 -1.42 -2.44
CA SER A 71 -43.81 -1.82 -1.08
C SER A 71 -44.02 -0.62 -0.15
N LEU A 72 -43.19 0.42 -0.27
CA LEU A 72 -43.36 1.65 0.50
C LEU A 72 -44.69 2.32 0.14
N LEU A 73 -45.00 2.44 -1.15
CA LEU A 73 -46.24 3.05 -1.63
C LEU A 73 -47.48 2.23 -1.18
N GLU A 74 -47.38 0.90 -1.19
CA GLU A 74 -48.43 0.02 -0.70
C GLU A 74 -48.70 0.22 0.80
N ARG A 75 -47.64 0.40 1.60
CA ARG A 75 -47.73 0.67 3.05
C ARG A 75 -48.23 2.08 3.37
N GLU A 76 -47.79 3.08 2.59
CA GLU A 76 -48.34 4.45 2.65
C GLU A 76 -49.85 4.44 2.34
N ASN A 77 -50.26 3.72 1.29
CA ASN A 77 -51.67 3.59 0.91
C ASN A 77 -52.49 2.79 1.94
N ALA A 78 -51.85 1.91 2.71
CA ALA A 78 -52.47 1.19 3.82
C ALA A 78 -52.65 2.06 5.09
N GLY A 79 -52.19 3.31 5.07
CA GLY A 79 -52.35 4.26 6.17
C GLY A 79 -51.29 4.15 7.27
N GLU A 80 -50.13 3.53 6.99
CA GLU A 80 -49.02 3.50 7.94
C GLU A 80 -48.35 4.89 8.05
N GLU A 81 -48.53 5.58 9.17
CA GLU A 81 -47.81 6.82 9.51
C GLU A 81 -46.49 6.51 10.27
N ASN A 82 -45.45 7.33 10.10
CA ASN A 82 -44.07 7.10 10.60
C ASN A 82 -43.30 5.91 9.96
N LEU A 83 -43.32 5.79 8.63
CA LEU A 83 -42.43 4.89 7.88
C LEU A 83 -40.94 5.24 7.97
N SER A 84 -40.58 6.30 8.72
CA SER A 84 -39.20 6.59 9.08
C SER A 84 -38.78 5.61 10.18
N ILE A 85 -38.07 4.55 9.78
CA ILE A 85 -37.50 3.63 10.75
C ILE A 85 -36.43 4.38 11.55
N GLN A 86 -36.76 4.76 12.78
CA GLN A 86 -35.78 5.28 13.73
C GLN A 86 -35.04 4.10 14.34
N PHE A 87 -33.87 3.79 13.79
CA PHE A 87 -32.96 2.83 14.39
C PHE A 87 -32.38 3.45 15.66
N ARG A 88 -32.68 2.87 16.82
CA ARG A 88 -32.12 3.31 18.11
C ARG A 88 -30.74 2.71 18.33
N HIS A 89 -30.53 1.47 17.89
CA HIS A 89 -29.29 0.73 18.13
C HIS A 89 -28.76 0.15 16.81
N VAL A 90 -27.73 0.80 16.26
CA VAL A 90 -27.02 0.36 15.05
C VAL A 90 -25.67 -0.22 15.45
N TYR A 91 -25.45 -1.49 15.10
CA TYR A 91 -24.12 -2.11 15.18
C TYR A 91 -23.41 -1.92 13.85
N TYR A 92 -22.24 -1.29 13.86
CA TYR A 92 -21.37 -1.19 12.68
C TYR A 92 -20.02 -1.83 13.00
N GLN A 93 -19.59 -2.76 12.15
CA GLN A 93 -18.26 -3.33 12.24
C GLN A 93 -17.69 -3.60 10.85
N ASN A 94 -16.47 -3.14 10.64
CA ASN A 94 -15.63 -3.71 9.59
C ASN A 94 -15.05 -5.02 10.14
N VAL A 95 -15.56 -6.15 9.65
CA VAL A 95 -15.25 -7.47 10.22
C VAL A 95 -13.91 -7.98 9.71
N GLY A 96 -13.52 -7.53 8.51
CA GLY A 96 -12.24 -7.87 7.88
C GLY A 96 -11.99 -9.37 7.70
N GLY A 97 -12.97 -10.23 7.94
CA GLY A 97 -12.92 -11.69 7.86
C GLY A 97 -14.09 -12.31 8.63
N LEU A 98 -15.28 -12.28 8.02
CA LEU A 98 -16.55 -12.70 8.61
C LEU A 98 -16.53 -14.15 9.10
N ARG A 99 -15.83 -15.04 8.40
CA ARG A 99 -15.72 -16.46 8.75
C ARG A 99 -14.95 -16.72 10.05
N THR A 100 -13.91 -15.95 10.33
CA THR A 100 -13.07 -16.17 11.52
C THR A 100 -13.62 -15.50 12.75
N ARG A 101 -14.25 -14.34 12.59
CA ARG A 101 -14.77 -13.54 13.70
C ARG A 101 -16.26 -13.77 13.92
N LEU A 102 -16.83 -14.80 13.30
CA LEU A 102 -18.25 -15.11 13.40
C LEU A 102 -18.67 -15.35 14.86
N SER A 103 -17.88 -16.09 15.63
CA SER A 103 -18.15 -16.34 17.05
C SER A 103 -18.15 -15.06 17.87
N ASP A 104 -17.15 -14.20 17.67
CA ASP A 104 -17.02 -12.93 18.39
C ASP A 104 -18.13 -11.96 18.00
N LEU A 105 -18.46 -11.92 16.70
CA LEU A 105 -19.58 -11.14 16.16
C LEU A 105 -20.90 -11.60 16.77
N LEU A 106 -21.16 -12.91 16.78
CA LEU A 106 -22.38 -13.48 17.34
C LEU A 106 -22.53 -13.16 18.82
N ILE A 107 -21.46 -13.26 19.60
CA ILE A 107 -21.47 -12.88 21.02
C ILE A 107 -21.83 -11.40 21.17
N ASN A 108 -21.15 -10.52 20.42
CA ASN A 108 -21.41 -9.07 20.48
C ASN A 108 -22.83 -8.69 20.06
N VAL A 109 -23.35 -9.32 19.00
CA VAL A 109 -24.71 -9.13 18.51
C VAL A 109 -25.73 -9.68 19.52
N SER A 110 -25.45 -10.81 20.18
CA SER A 110 -26.36 -11.39 21.18
C SER A 110 -26.44 -10.56 22.47
N CYS A 111 -25.38 -9.81 22.80
CA CYS A 111 -25.31 -9.03 24.03
C CYS A 111 -26.22 -7.80 24.03
N CYS A 112 -26.64 -7.29 22.87
CA CYS A 112 -27.38 -6.05 22.73
C CYS A 112 -28.50 -6.17 21.69
N PRO A 113 -29.71 -5.66 21.96
CA PRO A 113 -30.78 -5.62 20.97
C PRO A 113 -30.47 -4.54 19.92
N TYR A 114 -29.92 -4.94 18.78
CA TYR A 114 -29.67 -4.05 17.65
C TYR A 114 -30.84 -4.07 16.67
N ASP A 115 -31.23 -2.91 16.15
CA ASP A 115 -32.25 -2.79 15.10
C ASP A 115 -31.64 -3.00 13.70
N ILE A 116 -30.37 -2.61 13.54
CA ILE A 116 -29.58 -2.82 12.32
C ILE A 116 -28.18 -3.29 12.68
N ILE A 117 -27.69 -4.25 11.90
CA ILE A 117 -26.30 -4.70 11.89
C ILE A 117 -25.70 -4.41 10.50
N ILE A 118 -24.67 -3.57 10.45
CA ILE A 118 -23.92 -3.24 9.24
C ILE A 118 -22.54 -3.87 9.36
N LEU A 119 -22.28 -4.84 8.49
CA LEU A 119 -20.99 -5.52 8.40
C LEU A 119 -20.33 -5.16 7.08
N VAL A 120 -19.08 -4.72 7.15
CA VAL A 120 -18.26 -4.46 5.96
C VAL A 120 -17.14 -5.50 5.89
N GLU A 121 -17.00 -6.10 4.71
CA GLU A 121 -16.06 -7.19 4.43
C GLU A 121 -15.48 -7.01 3.02
N SER A 122 -14.15 -7.03 2.92
CA SER A 122 -13.45 -6.77 1.66
C SER A 122 -13.39 -7.97 0.71
N ASN A 123 -13.71 -9.17 1.18
CA ASN A 123 -13.60 -10.40 0.39
C ASN A 123 -14.81 -11.35 0.53
N LEU A 124 -15.99 -10.80 0.82
CA LEU A 124 -17.23 -11.57 0.85
C LEU A 124 -17.57 -12.07 -0.56
N ASN A 125 -17.77 -13.37 -0.69
CA ASN A 125 -18.12 -14.04 -1.94
C ASN A 125 -19.31 -14.97 -1.71
N ASP A 126 -19.85 -15.48 -2.82
CA ASP A 126 -21.00 -16.37 -2.88
C ASP A 126 -20.79 -17.73 -2.18
N ASN A 127 -19.55 -18.09 -1.81
CA ASN A 127 -19.29 -19.31 -1.05
C ASN A 127 -19.70 -19.19 0.44
N PHE A 128 -19.80 -17.99 0.99
CA PHE A 128 -20.31 -17.78 2.36
C PHE A 128 -21.82 -17.66 2.32
N ARG A 129 -22.56 -18.54 2.98
CA ARG A 129 -24.04 -18.55 2.96
C ARG A 129 -24.63 -17.68 4.06
N ASP A 130 -25.84 -17.19 3.85
CA ASP A 130 -26.54 -16.35 4.84
C ASP A 130 -26.79 -17.09 6.15
N SER A 131 -27.07 -18.40 6.07
CA SER A 131 -27.22 -19.28 7.23
C SER A 131 -25.96 -19.38 8.09
N GLU A 132 -24.79 -19.05 7.55
CA GLU A 132 -23.54 -19.05 8.31
C GLU A 132 -23.41 -17.79 9.19
N LEU A 133 -24.20 -16.72 8.99
CA LEU A 133 -24.12 -15.52 9.83
C LEU A 133 -24.65 -15.76 11.25
N GLY A 134 -25.57 -16.70 11.45
CA GLY A 134 -26.20 -17.00 12.74
C GLY A 134 -27.00 -15.84 13.36
N CYS A 135 -27.28 -14.78 12.59
CA CYS A 135 -28.13 -13.67 13.02
C CYS A 135 -29.60 -14.01 12.77
N ASP A 136 -30.13 -14.98 13.52
CA ASP A 136 -31.51 -15.41 13.38
C ASP A 136 -32.47 -14.25 13.73
N GLY A 137 -33.45 -14.00 12.85
CA GLY A 137 -34.42 -12.91 13.01
C GLY A 137 -34.06 -11.58 12.32
N PHE A 138 -32.93 -11.51 11.60
CA PHE A 138 -32.59 -10.37 10.75
C PHE A 138 -32.76 -10.70 9.26
N ASP A 139 -33.31 -9.75 8.50
CA ASP A 139 -33.26 -9.81 7.03
C ASP A 139 -31.85 -9.47 6.54
N VAL A 140 -31.19 -10.45 5.92
CA VAL A 140 -29.80 -10.31 5.43
C VAL A 140 -29.78 -9.67 4.05
N PHE A 141 -29.18 -8.50 3.94
CA PHE A 141 -28.89 -7.84 2.66
C PHE A 141 -27.39 -7.81 2.40
N ARG A 142 -26.93 -8.42 1.30
CA ARG A 142 -25.51 -8.57 0.97
C ARG A 142 -25.15 -8.09 -0.44
N CYS A 143 -23.92 -7.61 -0.58
CA CYS A 143 -23.34 -7.22 -1.86
C CYS A 143 -21.97 -7.89 -2.01
N ASP A 144 -21.96 -9.05 -2.64
CA ASP A 144 -20.76 -9.88 -2.74
C ASP A 144 -19.86 -9.45 -3.90
N ARG A 145 -18.57 -9.71 -3.73
CA ARG A 145 -17.63 -9.66 -4.85
C ARG A 145 -17.93 -10.84 -5.78
N SER A 146 -18.31 -10.51 -7.02
CA SER A 146 -18.53 -11.49 -8.09
C SER A 146 -17.57 -11.19 -9.23
N LEU A 147 -17.11 -12.24 -9.94
CA LEU A 147 -16.39 -12.11 -11.21
C LEU A 147 -17.21 -11.35 -12.28
N LYS A 148 -18.53 -11.24 -12.09
CA LYS A 148 -19.43 -10.46 -12.96
C LYS A 148 -19.48 -8.96 -12.58
N SER A 149 -19.09 -8.59 -11.36
CA SER A 149 -19.16 -7.22 -10.83
C SER A 149 -17.80 -6.52 -10.67
N SER A 150 -16.68 -7.26 -10.67
CA SER A 150 -15.33 -6.70 -10.54
C SER A 150 -14.29 -7.48 -11.37
N ASP A 151 -13.53 -6.76 -12.22
CA ASP A 151 -12.41 -7.31 -13.00
C ASP A 151 -11.13 -7.53 -12.18
N LYS A 152 -11.12 -7.12 -10.90
CA LYS A 152 -9.95 -7.23 -10.03
C LYS A 152 -10.04 -8.50 -9.20
N LEU A 153 -9.25 -9.50 -9.57
CA LEU A 153 -9.17 -10.79 -8.86
C LEU A 153 -8.36 -10.72 -7.55
N ASN A 154 -7.30 -9.89 -7.46
CA ASN A 154 -6.31 -10.03 -6.38
C ASN A 154 -5.74 -8.67 -5.91
N GLY A 155 -5.89 -8.37 -4.61
CA GLY A 155 -5.30 -7.20 -3.95
C GLY A 155 -3.84 -7.37 -3.50
N GLY A 156 -2.98 -8.03 -4.29
CA GLY A 156 -1.65 -8.50 -3.82
C GLY A 156 -0.43 -8.23 -4.69
N GLY A 157 -0.55 -7.46 -5.76
CA GLY A 157 0.55 -7.20 -6.69
C GLY A 157 1.69 -6.34 -6.14
N SER A 158 1.52 -5.66 -5.00
CA SER A 158 2.48 -4.65 -4.53
C SER A 158 3.83 -5.23 -4.12
N LEU A 159 3.89 -6.33 -3.38
CA LEU A 159 5.16 -6.83 -2.80
C LEU A 159 6.15 -7.31 -3.86
N ARG A 160 5.69 -8.08 -4.86
CA ARG A 160 6.56 -8.54 -5.97
C ARG A 160 6.99 -7.38 -6.86
N VAL A 161 6.11 -6.40 -7.09
CA VAL A 161 6.49 -5.18 -7.83
C VAL A 161 7.55 -4.40 -7.05
N THR A 162 7.40 -4.23 -5.74
CA THR A 162 8.41 -3.58 -4.89
C THR A 162 9.76 -4.29 -4.94
N ALA A 163 9.78 -5.63 -4.87
CA ALA A 163 11.01 -6.42 -4.95
C ALA A 163 11.69 -6.37 -6.34
N ILE A 164 10.90 -6.34 -7.42
CA ILE A 164 11.44 -6.19 -8.78
C ILE A 164 11.99 -4.78 -8.98
N VAL A 165 11.23 -3.75 -8.59
CA VAL A 165 11.66 -2.35 -8.72
C VAL A 165 12.94 -2.08 -7.94
N SER A 166 13.04 -2.56 -6.69
CA SER A 166 14.27 -2.43 -5.90
C SER A 166 15.46 -3.07 -6.61
N SER A 167 15.30 -4.30 -7.10
CA SER A 167 16.37 -5.06 -7.74
C SER A 167 16.80 -4.47 -9.08
N VAL A 168 15.85 -3.96 -9.87
CA VAL A 168 16.14 -3.24 -11.13
C VAL A 168 16.91 -1.96 -10.85
N LEU A 169 16.51 -1.17 -9.84
CA LEU A 169 17.23 0.05 -9.45
C LEU A 169 18.65 -0.26 -8.98
N THR A 170 18.85 -1.34 -8.22
CA THR A 170 20.18 -1.79 -7.78
C THR A 170 21.04 -2.24 -8.95
N VAL A 171 20.50 -3.03 -9.89
CA VAL A 171 21.26 -3.47 -11.08
C VAL A 171 21.61 -2.27 -11.97
N ALA A 172 20.66 -1.37 -12.20
CA ALA A 172 20.89 -0.17 -13.00
C ALA A 172 21.94 0.75 -12.33
N GLY A 173 21.84 0.97 -11.02
CA GLY A 173 22.81 1.74 -10.25
C GLY A 173 24.21 1.14 -10.31
N SER A 174 24.34 -0.16 -10.07
CA SER A 174 25.62 -0.88 -10.16
C SER A 174 26.20 -0.88 -11.58
N ALA A 175 25.37 -1.01 -12.62
CA ALA A 175 25.81 -0.91 -14.01
C ALA A 175 26.32 0.51 -14.35
N VAL A 176 25.69 1.56 -13.84
CA VAL A 176 26.17 2.94 -14.01
C VAL A 176 27.51 3.14 -13.30
N LYS A 177 27.74 2.49 -12.15
CA LYS A 177 29.03 2.55 -11.44
C LYS A 177 30.20 2.01 -12.28
N ILE A 178 29.96 1.06 -13.19
CA ILE A 178 31.00 0.52 -14.11
C ILE A 178 31.61 1.63 -14.98
N LEU A 179 30.84 2.66 -15.33
CA LEU A 179 31.33 3.79 -16.15
C LEU A 179 32.26 4.75 -15.37
N GLY A 180 32.33 4.58 -14.05
CA GLY A 180 33.08 5.43 -13.13
C GLY A 180 34.54 5.02 -12.90
N ASN A 181 35.12 4.17 -13.77
CA ASN A 181 36.50 3.68 -13.64
C ASN A 181 37.55 4.82 -13.65
N ASP A 182 37.23 5.93 -14.33
CA ASP A 182 38.10 7.10 -14.40
C ASP A 182 37.80 8.13 -13.29
N PRO A 183 38.82 8.73 -12.66
CA PRO A 183 38.64 9.83 -11.70
C PRO A 183 37.85 11.02 -12.26
N SER A 184 37.96 11.28 -13.58
CA SER A 184 37.22 12.33 -14.29
C SER A 184 35.71 12.04 -14.40
N ARG A 185 35.31 10.79 -14.18
CA ARG A 185 33.92 10.30 -14.28
C ARG A 185 33.34 9.91 -12.92
N PHE A 186 33.92 10.41 -11.83
CA PHE A 186 33.44 10.14 -10.47
C PHE A 186 31.95 10.45 -10.27
N TYR A 187 31.39 11.42 -11.00
CA TYR A 187 29.95 11.73 -10.98
C TYR A 187 29.07 10.52 -11.35
N ALA A 188 29.55 9.60 -12.21
CA ALA A 188 28.83 8.39 -12.56
C ALA A 188 28.70 7.44 -11.36
N LEU A 189 29.72 7.36 -10.49
CA LEU A 189 29.65 6.60 -9.24
C LEU A 189 28.60 7.18 -8.29
N ILE A 190 28.54 8.51 -8.17
CA ILE A 190 27.54 9.19 -7.32
C ILE A 190 26.12 8.96 -7.84
N ILE A 191 25.91 9.06 -9.16
CA ILE A 191 24.60 8.79 -9.77
C ILE A 191 24.22 7.32 -9.58
N GLY A 192 25.15 6.39 -9.81
CA GLY A 192 24.94 4.96 -9.60
C GLY A 192 24.60 4.63 -8.14
N GLN A 193 25.31 5.22 -7.18
CA GLN A 193 25.01 5.08 -5.75
C GLN A 193 23.63 5.64 -5.40
N GLY A 194 23.25 6.79 -5.99
CA GLY A 194 21.93 7.37 -5.81
C GLY A 194 20.80 6.42 -6.26
N LEU A 195 20.96 5.78 -7.42
CA LEU A 195 20.00 4.78 -7.91
C LEU A 195 19.90 3.56 -6.97
N CYS A 196 21.03 3.04 -6.50
CA CYS A 196 21.05 1.96 -5.52
C CYS A 196 20.35 2.37 -4.21
N ALA A 197 20.59 3.60 -3.73
CA ALA A 197 19.95 4.12 -2.52
C ALA A 197 18.42 4.22 -2.66
N PHE A 198 17.91 4.65 -3.82
CA PHE A 198 16.47 4.58 -4.09
C PHE A 198 15.94 3.15 -4.07
N GLY A 199 16.69 2.20 -4.62
CA GLY A 199 16.36 0.77 -4.53
C GLY A 199 16.28 0.26 -3.09
N GLN A 200 17.20 0.69 -2.22
CA GLN A 200 17.23 0.32 -0.81
C GLN A 200 15.99 0.80 -0.04
N VAL A 201 15.41 1.96 -0.35
CA VAL A 201 14.16 2.41 0.30
C VAL A 201 13.04 1.38 0.14
N TYR A 202 12.97 0.73 -1.02
CA TYR A 202 12.01 -0.34 -1.27
C TYR A 202 12.38 -1.64 -0.55
N ILE A 203 13.66 -2.00 -0.49
CA ILE A 203 14.12 -3.26 0.13
C ILE A 203 13.80 -3.31 1.63
N PHE A 204 13.95 -2.20 2.36
CA PHE A 204 13.69 -2.13 3.81
C PHE A 204 12.24 -2.43 4.19
N ASN A 205 11.30 -2.20 3.27
CA ASN A 205 9.88 -2.45 3.50
C ASN A 205 9.45 -3.89 3.19
N ILE A 206 10.34 -4.71 2.60
CA ILE A 206 10.01 -6.08 2.19
C ILE A 206 9.93 -7.03 3.38
N PRO A 207 10.88 -7.07 4.35
CA PRO A 207 10.86 -8.06 5.43
C PRO A 207 9.55 -8.09 6.22
N THR A 208 9.06 -6.93 6.66
CA THR A 208 7.82 -6.82 7.44
C THR A 208 6.59 -7.20 6.64
N LYS A 209 6.52 -6.80 5.36
CA LYS A 209 5.42 -7.13 4.45
C LYS A 209 5.45 -8.59 3.98
N PHE A 210 6.64 -9.15 3.80
CA PHE A 210 6.84 -10.55 3.45
C PHE A 210 6.51 -11.45 4.62
N ALA A 211 7.06 -11.13 5.81
CA ALA A 211 6.81 -11.88 7.03
C ALA A 211 5.32 -11.95 7.35
N SER A 212 4.63 -10.80 7.30
CA SER A 212 3.18 -10.73 7.53
C SER A 212 2.32 -11.38 6.43
N ALA A 213 2.85 -11.59 5.23
CA ALA A 213 2.15 -12.26 4.14
C ALA A 213 2.38 -13.78 4.08
N TRP A 214 3.47 -14.28 4.66
CA TRP A 214 3.92 -15.67 4.53
C TRP A 214 3.94 -16.49 5.83
N PHE A 215 4.00 -15.86 7.00
CA PHE A 215 4.13 -16.54 8.30
C PHE A 215 3.02 -16.11 9.25
N GLY A 216 2.55 -16.98 10.14
CA GLY A 216 1.50 -16.67 11.13
C GLY A 216 1.93 -15.64 12.20
N PRO A 217 0.99 -15.08 12.98
CA PRO A 217 1.25 -13.97 13.92
C PRO A 217 2.42 -14.20 14.88
N ASP A 218 2.55 -15.43 15.40
CA ASP A 218 3.58 -15.81 16.36
C ASP A 218 4.98 -15.96 15.71
N GLU A 219 5.02 -16.14 14.39
CA GLU A 219 6.25 -16.39 13.62
C GLU A 219 6.70 -15.16 12.83
N VAL A 220 5.86 -14.12 12.66
CA VAL A 220 6.18 -12.89 11.90
C VAL A 220 7.44 -12.21 12.45
N SER A 221 7.56 -12.10 13.78
CA SER A 221 8.69 -11.45 14.44
C SER A 221 10.00 -12.19 14.16
N THR A 222 9.99 -13.52 14.29
CA THR A 222 11.13 -14.40 14.00
C THR A 222 11.51 -14.34 12.52
N ALA A 223 10.55 -14.42 11.61
CA ALA A 223 10.79 -14.33 10.17
C ALA A 223 11.39 -12.96 9.78
N CYS A 224 10.90 -11.88 10.39
CA CYS A 224 11.45 -10.54 10.19
C CYS A 224 12.87 -10.43 10.76
N ALA A 225 13.13 -10.99 11.95
CA ALA A 225 14.45 -10.99 12.55
C ALA A 225 15.48 -11.74 11.69
N LEU A 226 15.13 -12.92 11.16
CA LEU A 226 15.97 -13.67 10.22
C LEU A 226 16.27 -12.89 8.94
N ALA A 227 15.27 -12.19 8.39
CA ALA A 227 15.47 -11.34 7.22
C ALA A 227 16.43 -10.17 7.51
N VAL A 228 16.32 -9.53 8.69
CA VAL A 228 17.23 -8.46 9.12
C VAL A 228 18.65 -8.99 9.35
N LEU A 229 18.79 -10.19 9.93
CA LEU A 229 20.10 -10.86 10.05
C LEU A 229 20.75 -11.11 8.68
N GLY A 230 19.96 -11.44 7.67
CA GLY A 230 20.43 -11.56 6.29
C GLY A 230 21.10 -10.28 5.77
N THR A 231 20.54 -9.11 6.10
CA THR A 231 21.15 -7.82 5.78
C THR A 231 22.51 -7.64 6.47
N GLN A 232 22.60 -8.00 7.75
CA GLN A 232 23.86 -7.88 8.50
C GLN A 232 24.96 -8.82 7.97
N LEU A 233 24.59 -10.05 7.59
CA LEU A 233 25.50 -10.99 6.95
C LEU A 233 25.95 -10.49 5.57
N GLY A 234 25.03 -9.95 4.77
CA GLY A 234 25.35 -9.34 3.48
C GLY A 234 26.34 -8.18 3.61
N ALA A 235 26.12 -7.31 4.61
CA ALA A 235 27.04 -6.20 4.91
C ALA A 235 28.43 -6.70 5.32
N ALA A 236 28.53 -7.72 6.18
CA ALA A 236 29.80 -8.31 6.58
C ALA A 236 30.56 -8.89 5.38
N VAL A 237 29.88 -9.64 4.52
CA VAL A 237 30.48 -10.19 3.29
C VAL A 237 30.91 -9.06 2.34
N GLY A 238 30.07 -8.04 2.18
CA GLY A 238 30.35 -6.85 1.37
C GLY A 238 31.53 -6.02 1.88
N ALA A 239 31.84 -6.05 3.17
CA ALA A 239 33.01 -5.39 3.74
C ALA A 239 34.31 -6.18 3.54
N ILE A 240 34.22 -7.52 3.46
CA ILE A 240 35.38 -8.43 3.40
C ILE A 240 35.86 -8.65 1.96
N ILE A 241 34.96 -8.79 0.98
CA ILE A 241 35.32 -9.08 -0.43
C ILE A 241 36.21 -8.00 -1.08
N PRO A 242 35.93 -6.70 -0.91
CA PRO A 242 36.61 -5.64 -1.66
C PRO A 242 38.11 -5.52 -1.37
N PRO A 243 38.59 -5.58 -0.11
CA PRO A 243 40.03 -5.60 0.17
C PRO A 243 40.78 -6.78 -0.46
N PHE A 244 40.12 -7.92 -0.68
CA PHE A 244 40.74 -9.06 -1.34
C PHE A 244 40.80 -8.91 -2.87
N MET A 245 39.86 -8.17 -3.47
CA MET A 245 39.79 -7.96 -4.91
C MET A 245 40.61 -6.76 -5.39
N VAL A 246 40.68 -5.70 -4.58
CA VAL A 246 41.45 -4.49 -4.88
C VAL A 246 42.79 -4.59 -4.16
N VAL A 247 43.75 -5.29 -4.78
CA VAL A 247 45.14 -5.30 -4.31
C VAL A 247 45.68 -3.87 -4.42
N LYS A 248 46.50 -3.44 -3.46
CA LYS A 248 47.26 -2.19 -3.57
C LYS A 248 48.24 -2.31 -4.75
N GLY A 249 47.79 -1.97 -5.95
CA GLY A 249 48.66 -1.82 -7.10
C GLY A 249 49.63 -0.66 -6.88
N GLU A 250 50.83 -0.76 -7.41
CA GLU A 250 51.82 0.34 -7.37
C GLU A 250 51.41 1.45 -8.34
N THR A 251 50.50 1.15 -9.29
CA THR A 251 50.07 2.04 -10.37
C THR A 251 48.57 2.37 -10.28
N LYS A 252 48.17 3.59 -10.63
CA LYS A 252 46.76 4.04 -10.60
C LYS A 252 45.84 3.17 -11.49
N ASP A 253 46.37 2.63 -12.57
CA ASP A 253 45.62 1.81 -13.52
C ASP A 253 45.24 0.43 -12.93
N GLU A 254 46.13 -0.18 -12.14
CA GLU A 254 45.87 -1.45 -11.45
C GLU A 254 44.77 -1.31 -10.38
N ILE A 255 44.71 -0.15 -9.72
CA ILE A 255 43.65 0.17 -8.76
C ILE A 255 42.30 0.35 -9.48
N GLY A 256 42.31 1.03 -10.63
CA GLY A 256 41.12 1.17 -11.48
C GLY A 256 40.57 -0.18 -11.93
N ASP A 257 41.44 -1.05 -12.46
CA ASP A 257 41.06 -2.39 -12.90
C ASP A 257 40.50 -3.25 -11.75
N GLY A 258 41.06 -3.14 -10.55
CA GLY A 258 40.52 -3.77 -9.34
C GLY A 258 39.11 -3.30 -8.99
N ILE A 259 38.89 -1.98 -8.98
CA ILE A 259 37.57 -1.37 -8.71
C ILE A 259 36.56 -1.74 -9.80
N PHE A 260 36.98 -1.75 -11.06
CA PHE A 260 36.15 -2.15 -12.19
C PHE A 260 35.69 -3.61 -12.06
N ASN A 261 36.63 -4.54 -11.83
CA ASN A 261 36.33 -5.96 -11.68
C ASN A 261 35.38 -6.20 -10.50
N MET A 262 35.62 -5.54 -9.37
CA MET A 262 34.78 -5.65 -8.18
C MET A 262 33.36 -5.13 -8.43
N THR A 263 33.23 -4.00 -9.11
CA THR A 263 31.93 -3.41 -9.49
C THR A 263 31.19 -4.28 -10.51
N LEU A 264 31.92 -4.90 -11.44
CA LEU A 264 31.39 -5.83 -12.42
C LEU A 264 30.83 -7.08 -11.75
N TYR A 265 31.58 -7.71 -10.83
CA TYR A 265 31.10 -8.88 -10.07
C TYR A 265 29.86 -8.56 -9.23
N ASN A 266 29.82 -7.39 -8.58
CA ASN A 266 28.65 -6.94 -7.85
C ASN A 266 27.43 -6.77 -8.77
N THR A 267 27.64 -6.20 -9.97
CA THR A 267 26.57 -6.03 -10.97
C THR A 267 26.05 -7.38 -11.48
N ILE A 268 26.94 -8.34 -11.73
CA ILE A 268 26.56 -9.70 -12.12
C ILE A 268 25.76 -10.37 -11.00
N GLY A 269 26.22 -10.28 -9.75
CA GLY A 269 25.51 -10.82 -8.59
C GLY A 269 24.11 -10.24 -8.43
N ALA A 270 23.98 -8.91 -8.54
CA ALA A 270 22.70 -8.22 -8.49
C ALA A 270 21.77 -8.65 -9.64
N ALA A 271 22.30 -8.84 -10.85
CA ALA A 271 21.53 -9.30 -12.00
C ALA A 271 21.03 -10.74 -11.83
N VAL A 272 21.86 -11.63 -11.28
CA VAL A 272 21.44 -13.00 -10.93
C VAL A 272 20.32 -12.98 -9.90
N ILE A 273 20.44 -12.15 -8.86
CA ILE A 273 19.38 -11.99 -7.84
C ILE A 273 18.09 -11.47 -8.47
N LEU A 274 18.17 -10.49 -9.39
CA LEU A 274 16.99 -10.01 -10.13
C LEU A 274 16.32 -11.13 -10.92
N ILE A 275 17.08 -11.96 -11.63
CA ILE A 275 16.55 -13.12 -12.37
C ILE A 275 15.88 -14.10 -11.40
N LEU A 276 16.53 -14.42 -10.27
CA LEU A 276 15.94 -15.28 -9.25
C LEU A 276 14.64 -14.71 -8.67
N ILE A 277 14.57 -13.39 -8.47
CA ILE A 277 13.34 -12.74 -8.01
C ILE A 277 12.24 -12.84 -9.06
N ILE A 278 12.56 -12.63 -10.34
CA ILE A 278 11.58 -12.75 -11.42
C ILE A 278 11.03 -14.18 -11.50
N LEU A 279 11.90 -15.20 -11.41
CA LEU A 279 11.54 -16.61 -11.55
C LEU A 279 10.87 -17.21 -10.30
N PHE A 280 11.44 -16.97 -9.13
CA PHE A 280 11.07 -17.68 -7.90
C PHE A 280 10.30 -16.82 -6.89
N PHE A 281 10.47 -15.49 -6.89
CA PHE A 281 9.82 -14.65 -5.87
C PHE A 281 8.32 -14.54 -6.13
N ARG A 282 7.55 -15.16 -5.25
CA ARG A 282 6.10 -15.04 -5.22
C ARG A 282 5.71 -14.01 -4.18
N ALA A 283 4.82 -13.08 -4.58
CA ALA A 283 4.30 -12.06 -3.66
C ALA A 283 3.58 -12.67 -2.45
N ARG A 284 2.96 -13.85 -2.63
CA ARG A 284 2.14 -14.54 -1.63
C ARG A 284 2.25 -16.06 -1.81
N PRO A 285 2.06 -16.84 -0.74
CA PRO A 285 1.91 -18.28 -0.86
C PRO A 285 0.62 -18.63 -1.61
N LYS A 286 0.55 -19.83 -2.21
CA LYS A 286 -0.66 -20.31 -2.94
C LYS A 286 -1.85 -20.53 -2.01
N LEU A 287 -1.59 -20.77 -0.73
CA LEU A 287 -2.58 -20.91 0.35
C LEU A 287 -2.17 -19.94 1.46
N PRO A 288 -3.07 -19.09 1.98
CA PRO A 288 -2.72 -18.15 3.03
C PRO A 288 -2.34 -18.90 4.32
N PRO A 289 -1.28 -18.48 5.02
CA PRO A 289 -0.77 -19.16 6.22
C PRO A 289 -1.71 -19.03 7.42
N SER A 290 -2.54 -17.98 7.49
CA SER A 290 -3.62 -17.86 8.47
C SER A 290 -4.77 -16.98 7.98
N GLN A 291 -5.98 -17.27 8.45
CA GLN A 291 -7.19 -16.49 8.12
C GLN A 291 -7.20 -15.09 8.76
N SER A 292 -6.48 -14.88 9.87
CA SER A 292 -6.33 -13.57 10.54
C SER A 292 -5.46 -12.57 9.76
N GLN A 293 -4.60 -13.07 8.85
CA GLN A 293 -3.74 -12.23 8.01
C GLN A 293 -4.38 -11.80 6.69
N LEU A 294 -5.39 -12.54 6.21
CA LEU A 294 -6.26 -12.03 5.15
C LEU A 294 -6.84 -10.67 5.55
N GLN A 295 -7.17 -10.49 6.84
CA GLN A 295 -7.75 -9.27 7.40
C GLN A 295 -6.80 -8.06 7.34
N LEU A 296 -5.53 -8.23 7.71
CA LEU A 296 -4.53 -7.15 7.64
C LEU A 296 -4.18 -6.75 6.19
N LEU A 297 -4.31 -7.68 5.23
CA LEU A 297 -4.05 -7.44 3.81
C LEU A 297 -5.29 -6.95 3.03
N THR A 298 -6.48 -6.99 3.61
CA THR A 298 -7.74 -6.56 2.97
C THR A 298 -8.43 -5.40 3.68
N LEU A 299 -7.88 -4.88 4.78
CA LEU A 299 -8.07 -3.48 5.10
C LEU A 299 -7.58 -2.74 3.84
N ASP A 300 -8.51 -2.38 2.96
CA ASP A 300 -8.32 -1.22 2.12
C ASP A 300 -7.90 -0.16 3.14
N GLU A 301 -6.59 0.16 3.17
CA GLU A 301 -6.17 1.45 3.65
C GLU A 301 -7.15 2.39 2.96
N GLU A 302 -8.10 2.98 3.71
CA GLU A 302 -8.73 4.20 3.26
C GLU A 302 -7.56 4.98 2.71
N LYS A 303 -7.55 5.26 1.40
CA LYS A 303 -6.47 6.01 0.78
C LYS A 303 -6.55 7.42 1.35
N THR A 304 -6.17 7.57 2.61
CA THR A 304 -5.75 8.80 3.20
C THR A 304 -4.65 9.29 2.27
N ASN A 305 -4.75 10.56 1.91
CA ASN A 305 -3.73 11.14 1.07
C ASN A 305 -2.39 10.95 1.81
N PHE A 306 -1.47 10.16 1.26
CA PHE A 306 -0.13 9.93 1.84
C PHE A 306 0.52 11.23 2.33
N TRP A 307 0.41 12.29 1.51
CA TRP A 307 0.89 13.62 1.84
C TRP A 307 0.18 14.29 3.02
N LYS A 308 -1.09 13.97 3.28
CA LYS A 308 -1.84 14.43 4.45
C LYS A 308 -1.31 13.75 5.72
N ASP A 309 -1.04 12.46 5.66
CA ASP A 309 -0.51 11.70 6.81
C ASP A 309 0.93 12.09 7.10
N CYS A 310 1.79 12.23 6.09
CA CYS A 310 3.13 12.80 6.28
C CYS A 310 3.08 14.20 6.93
N LYS A 311 2.14 15.06 6.50
CA LYS A 311 1.95 16.38 7.13
C LYS A 311 1.44 16.28 8.56
N LEU A 312 0.66 15.26 8.90
CA LEU A 312 0.17 15.03 10.26
C LEU A 312 1.31 14.55 11.16
N LEU A 313 2.12 13.58 10.70
CA LEU A 313 3.30 13.09 11.41
C LEU A 313 4.31 14.22 11.67
N MET A 314 4.57 15.06 10.66
CA MET A 314 5.46 16.22 10.80
C MET A 314 4.93 17.33 11.73
N LYS A 315 3.68 17.24 12.21
CA LYS A 315 3.14 18.13 13.24
C LYS A 315 3.23 17.53 14.64
N ASP A 316 3.47 16.23 14.76
CA ASP A 316 3.61 15.55 16.04
C ASP A 316 5.03 15.75 16.60
N LYS A 317 5.11 16.38 17.78
CA LYS A 317 6.40 16.68 18.44
C LYS A 317 7.14 15.43 18.89
N ASN A 318 6.42 14.40 19.33
CA ASN A 318 7.03 13.14 19.76
C ASN A 318 7.63 12.41 18.56
N TYR A 319 6.93 12.41 17.43
CA TYR A 319 7.45 11.87 16.18
C TYR A 319 8.70 12.61 15.71
N ILE A 320 8.69 13.95 15.72
CA ILE A 320 9.87 14.74 15.32
C ILE A 320 11.07 14.46 16.24
N LEU A 321 10.85 14.35 17.56
CA LEU A 321 11.92 14.04 18.51
C LEU A 321 12.50 12.65 18.25
N LEU A 322 11.64 11.66 17.98
CA LEU A 322 12.06 10.31 17.62
C LEU A 322 12.82 10.27 16.28
N LEU A 323 12.36 11.03 15.28
CA LEU A 323 13.01 11.14 13.98
C LEU A 323 14.40 11.75 14.11
N MET A 324 14.55 12.81 14.90
CA MET A 324 15.84 13.44 15.16
C MET A 324 16.78 12.52 15.93
N SER A 325 16.32 11.88 17.01
CA SER A 325 17.17 11.00 17.82
C SER A 325 17.66 9.80 17.01
N PHE A 326 16.76 9.13 16.29
CA PHE A 326 17.10 8.00 15.42
C PHE A 326 18.01 8.42 14.26
N GLY A 327 17.75 9.59 13.66
CA GLY A 327 18.57 10.16 12.59
C GLY A 327 19.99 10.49 13.05
N ILE A 328 20.15 11.09 14.24
CA ILE A 328 21.47 11.40 14.82
C ILE A 328 22.24 10.10 15.11
N ILE A 329 21.60 9.10 15.72
CA ILE A 329 22.26 7.83 16.05
C ILE A 329 22.74 7.12 14.78
N ASN A 330 21.87 6.99 13.76
CA ASN A 330 22.27 6.37 12.49
C ASN A 330 23.32 7.20 11.76
N GLY A 331 23.19 8.53 11.74
CA GLY A 331 24.16 9.41 11.11
C GLY A 331 25.54 9.30 11.75
N LEU A 332 25.61 9.25 13.08
CA LEU A 332 26.85 9.07 13.82
C LEU A 332 27.49 7.70 13.54
N TRP A 333 26.69 6.63 13.57
CA TRP A 333 27.15 5.27 13.23
C TRP A 333 27.76 5.20 11.83
N ASN A 334 27.05 5.73 10.82
CA ASN A 334 27.51 5.75 9.44
C ASN A 334 28.76 6.63 9.24
N ALA A 335 28.80 7.82 9.86
CA ALA A 335 29.96 8.70 9.77
C ALA A 335 31.20 8.07 10.42
N PHE A 336 31.03 7.39 11.55
CA PHE A 336 32.11 6.67 12.22
C PHE A 336 32.72 5.58 11.31
N GLY A 337 31.88 4.80 10.63
CA GLY A 337 32.32 3.79 9.66
C GLY A 337 33.18 4.34 8.52
N ILE A 338 32.89 5.55 8.03
CA ILE A 338 33.65 6.19 6.95
C ILE A 338 35.03 6.66 7.43
N VAL A 339 35.08 7.29 8.61
CA VAL A 339 36.29 7.99 9.08
C VAL A 339 37.24 7.06 9.83
N ILE A 340 36.76 5.94 10.39
CA ILE A 340 37.60 5.03 11.19
C ILE A 340 38.81 4.50 10.42
N ASN A 341 38.64 4.16 9.14
CA ASN A 341 39.76 3.67 8.31
C ASN A 341 40.85 4.75 8.15
N THR A 342 40.43 6.00 7.92
CA THR A 342 41.33 7.15 7.82
C THR A 342 42.08 7.43 9.12
N PHE A 343 41.40 7.32 10.27
CA PHE A 343 42.06 7.44 11.57
C PHE A 343 43.02 6.28 11.83
N TYR A 344 42.61 5.05 11.56
CA TYR A 344 43.40 3.86 11.86
C TYR A 344 44.73 3.83 11.10
N ILE A 345 44.70 4.06 9.78
CA ILE A 345 45.91 4.09 8.94
C ILE A 345 46.86 5.21 9.37
N LYS A 346 46.34 6.33 9.88
CA LYS A 346 47.15 7.45 10.37
C LYS A 346 47.98 7.09 11.61
N TYR A 347 47.44 6.25 12.51
CA TYR A 347 48.12 5.86 13.75
C TYR A 347 48.88 4.53 13.65
N PHE A 348 48.46 3.61 12.78
CA PHE A 348 49.05 2.28 12.59
C PHE A 348 49.41 2.01 11.11
N PRO A 349 50.47 2.64 10.58
CA PRO A 349 50.80 2.58 9.15
C PRO A 349 51.28 1.19 8.66
N VAL A 350 51.67 0.28 9.55
CA VAL A 350 52.30 -1.02 9.21
C VAL A 350 51.31 -2.21 9.32
N SER A 351 50.15 -2.02 9.95
CA SER A 351 49.16 -3.08 10.14
C SER A 351 48.00 -2.92 9.16
N ILE A 352 47.94 -3.76 8.13
CA ILE A 352 46.84 -3.75 7.16
C ILE A 352 45.63 -4.41 7.82
N VAL A 353 44.69 -3.60 8.29
CA VAL A 353 43.31 -4.03 8.53
C VAL A 353 42.42 -3.08 7.75
N VAL A 354 41.92 -3.55 6.61
CA VAL A 354 41.02 -2.76 5.76
C VAL A 354 39.59 -3.02 6.24
N PHE A 355 39.05 -2.09 7.04
CA PHE A 355 37.61 -2.02 7.26
C PHE A 355 37.01 -1.12 6.18
N ILE A 356 36.37 -1.72 5.16
CA ILE A 356 35.55 -0.94 4.23
C ILE A 356 34.18 -0.76 4.87
N SER A 357 33.89 0.50 5.22
CA SER A 357 32.63 1.00 5.74
C SER A 357 31.40 0.39 5.05
N GLU A 358 30.36 0.10 5.84
CA GLU A 358 29.03 -0.44 5.46
C GLU A 358 28.30 0.32 4.32
N THR A 359 28.83 1.42 3.81
CA THR A 359 28.11 2.42 3.01
C THR A 359 28.56 2.58 1.55
N LEU A 360 29.52 1.79 1.06
CA LEU A 360 29.99 1.88 -0.34
C LEU A 360 29.48 0.79 -1.28
N TYR A 361 28.45 0.04 -0.90
CA TYR A 361 27.79 -0.96 -1.75
C TYR A 361 26.38 -0.56 -2.19
#